data_AF-A0A962PF02-F1
#
_entry.id   AF-A0A962PF02-F1
#
_cell.length_a   1.000
_cell.length_b   1.000
_cell.length_c   1.000
_cell.angle_alpha   90.00
_cell.angle_beta   90.00
_cell.angle_gamma   90.00
#
_symmetry.space_group_name_H-M   'P 1'
#
loop_
_entity.id
_entity.type
_entity.pdbx_description
1 polymer ?
#
loop_
_entity_poly.entity_id
_entity_poly.type
_entity_poly.pdbx_seq_one_letter_code
_entity_poly.pdbx_strand_id
1 'polypeptide(L)'
;MASTILRFLNPRVFQIIDDRAYRVLLPGREKYPTKPARITDGYVKKSVAIYFDYLNELWGIASDKLPFENADRILYQLDITLGNNIGKTT
;
A
#
# COMPACT_ATOMS: atom_id res chain seq x y z
N MET A 1 8.49 -2.67 -4.65
CA MET A 1 9.59 -3.67 -4.76
C MET A 1 10.05 -4.18 -3.40
N ALA A 2 10.46 -3.34 -2.43
CA ALA A 2 10.85 -3.84 -1.10
C ALA A 2 9.69 -4.60 -0.40
N SER A 3 8.51 -4.01 -0.37
CA SER A 3 7.28 -4.65 0.14
C SER A 3 6.89 -5.93 -0.62
N THR A 4 7.23 -6.03 -1.91
CA THR A 4 7.03 -7.23 -2.74
C THR A 4 7.91 -8.39 -2.25
N ILE A 5 9.19 -8.13 -1.98
CA ILE A 5 10.10 -9.15 -1.43
C ILE A 5 9.61 -9.61 -0.05
N LEU A 6 9.22 -8.67 0.81
CA LEU A 6 8.70 -8.99 2.14
C LEU A 6 7.40 -9.80 2.07
N ARG A 7 6.49 -9.47 1.15
CA ARG A 7 5.27 -10.25 0.90
C ARG A 7 5.60 -11.68 0.52
N PHE A 8 6.53 -11.89 -0.41
CA PHE A 8 6.91 -13.24 -0.82
C PHE A 8 7.58 -14.04 0.30
N LEU A 9 8.31 -13.36 1.19
CA LEU A 9 8.85 -13.99 2.38
C LEU A 9 7.74 -14.44 3.34
N ASN A 10 6.77 -13.59 3.63
CA ASN A 10 5.63 -13.94 4.50
C ASN A 10 4.38 -13.09 4.18
N PRO A 11 3.43 -13.63 3.39
CA PRO A 11 2.22 -12.88 3.01
C PRO A 11 1.25 -12.69 4.18
N ARG A 12 1.39 -13.44 5.27
CA ARG A 12 0.56 -13.28 6.47
C ARG A 12 0.99 -12.08 7.32
N VAL A 13 2.16 -11.50 7.05
CA VAL A 13 2.69 -10.34 7.79
C VAL A 13 2.81 -9.13 6.89
N PHE A 14 3.24 -9.34 5.64
CA PHE A 14 3.59 -8.25 4.73
C PHE A 14 2.69 -8.23 3.51
N GLN A 15 2.19 -7.04 3.18
CA GLN A 15 1.45 -6.76 1.95
C GLN A 15 2.22 -5.76 1.10
N ILE A 16 1.96 -5.78 -0.22
CA ILE A 16 2.51 -4.76 -1.12
C ILE A 16 1.79 -3.44 -0.86
N ILE A 17 2.58 -2.38 -0.85
CA ILE A 17 2.11 -0.99 -0.83
C ILE A 17 2.59 -0.30 -2.10
N ASP A 18 1.68 0.43 -2.72
CA ASP A 18 1.92 1.40 -3.79
C ASP A 18 0.94 2.58 -3.65
N ASP A 19 1.05 3.57 -4.54
CA ASP A 19 0.21 4.77 -4.51
C ASP A 19 -1.30 4.49 -4.64
N ARG A 20 -1.70 3.34 -5.20
CA ARG A 20 -3.10 2.96 -5.39
C ARG A 20 -3.63 2.30 -4.13
N ALA A 21 -2.96 1.25 -3.66
CA ALA A 21 -3.35 0.53 -2.46
C ALA A 21 -3.38 1.46 -1.24
N TYR A 22 -2.38 2.34 -1.12
CA TYR A 22 -2.33 3.33 -0.04
C TYR A 22 -3.51 4.31 -0.10
N ARG A 23 -3.91 4.76 -1.30
CA ARG A 23 -5.04 5.69 -1.48
C ARG A 23 -6.39 5.03 -1.21
N VAL A 24 -6.57 3.80 -1.66
CA VAL A 24 -7.82 3.04 -1.46
C VAL A 24 -8.03 2.79 0.04
N LEU A 25 -6.97 2.40 0.74
CA LEU A 25 -7.06 2.10 2.18
C LEU A 25 -7.19 3.37 3.04
N LEU A 26 -6.48 4.43 2.69
CA LEU A 26 -6.38 5.66 3.49
C LEU A 26 -6.86 6.88 2.69
N PRO A 27 -8.15 6.94 2.31
CA PRO A 27 -8.69 8.05 1.55
C PRO A 27 -8.53 9.36 2.33
N GLY A 28 -8.08 10.41 1.64
CA GLY A 28 -7.92 11.74 2.23
C GLY A 28 -6.62 11.97 3.02
N ARG A 29 -5.77 10.95 3.21
CA ARG A 29 -4.40 11.15 3.77
C ARG A 29 -3.43 11.71 2.73
N GLU A 30 -2.33 12.31 3.20
CA GLU A 30 -1.21 12.74 2.34
C GLU A 30 -0.78 11.60 1.42
N LYS A 31 -0.40 11.92 0.17
CA LYS A 31 0.09 10.92 -0.78
C LYS A 31 1.31 10.18 -0.21
N TYR A 32 1.44 8.92 -0.64
CA TYR A 32 2.65 8.15 -0.39
C TYR A 32 3.89 8.95 -0.84
N PRO A 33 4.97 8.99 -0.04
CA PRO A 33 6.07 9.92 -0.26
C PRO A 33 6.79 9.62 -1.58
N THR A 34 6.87 10.63 -2.44
CA THR A 34 7.63 10.55 -3.69
C THR A 34 9.11 10.34 -3.36
N LYS A 35 9.74 9.41 -4.08
CA LYS A 35 11.17 9.13 -3.92
C LYS A 35 11.99 10.38 -4.24
N PRO A 36 12.81 10.90 -3.30
CA PRO A 36 13.67 12.04 -3.55
C PRO A 36 14.84 11.67 -4.47
N ALA A 37 15.47 12.67 -5.08
CA ALA A 37 16.67 12.48 -5.90
C ALA A 37 17.83 11.84 -5.11
N ARG A 38 17.97 12.21 -3.83
CA ARG A 38 18.88 11.59 -2.87
C ARG A 38 18.09 11.00 -1.71
N ILE A 39 18.30 9.72 -1.45
CA ILE A 39 17.70 9.04 -0.29
C ILE A 39 18.34 9.62 0.98
N THR A 40 17.50 10.06 1.91
CA THR A 40 17.90 10.58 3.22
C THR A 40 17.35 9.69 4.32
N ASP A 41 17.96 9.71 5.50
CA ASP A 41 17.47 8.96 6.67
C ASP A 41 16.05 9.36 7.06
N GLY A 42 15.72 10.65 6.93
CA GLY A 42 14.37 11.16 7.16
C GLY A 42 13.34 10.55 6.21
N TYR A 43 13.68 10.43 4.93
CA TYR A 43 12.81 9.78 3.94
C TYR A 43 12.61 8.29 4.26
N VAL A 44 13.69 7.58 4.63
CA VAL A 44 13.61 6.16 4.99
C VAL A 44 12.73 5.97 6.23
N LYS A 45 12.96 6.75 7.29
CA LYS A 45 12.15 6.70 8.52
C LYS A 45 10.67 6.97 8.25
N LYS A 46 10.35 8.04 7.48
CA LYS A 46 8.95 8.36 7.12
C LYS A 46 8.32 7.23 6.29
N SER A 47 9.04 6.68 5.31
CA SER A 47 8.53 5.60 4.46
C SER A 47 8.28 4.31 5.25
N VAL A 48 9.17 3.98 6.20
CA VAL A 48 9.00 2.81 7.08
C VAL A 48 7.80 2.98 8.00
N ALA A 49 7.64 4.15 8.63
CA ALA A 49 6.48 4.45 9.47
C ALA A 49 5.17 4.31 8.69
N ILE A 50 5.09 4.94 7.51
CA ILE A 50 3.92 4.84 6.62
C ILE A 50 3.63 3.40 6.24
N TYR A 51 4.65 2.58 5.98
CA TYR A 51 4.46 1.18 5.63
C TYR A 51 3.83 0.38 6.78
N PHE A 52 4.34 0.54 8.01
CA PHE A 52 3.78 -0.17 9.16
C PHE A 52 2.39 0.34 9.53
N ASP A 53 2.13 1.65 9.43
CA ASP A 53 0.79 2.21 9.61
C ASP A 53 -0.19 1.62 8.59
N TYR A 54 0.22 1.52 7.31
CA TYR A 54 -0.57 0.87 6.27
C TYR A 54 -0.89 -0.60 6.62
N LEU A 55 0.09 -1.37 7.09
CA LEU A 55 -0.15 -2.77 7.47
C LEU A 55 -1.12 -2.88 8.66
N ASN A 56 -1.01 -1.98 9.64
CA ASN A 56 -1.92 -1.95 10.80
C ASN A 56 -3.36 -1.64 10.37
N GLU A 57 -3.55 -0.65 9.51
CA GLU A 57 -4.86 -0.26 9.00
C GLU A 57 -5.47 -1.39 8.15
N LEU A 58 -4.63 -2.06 7.35
CA LEU A 58 -5.05 -3.20 6.53
C LEU A 58 -5.44 -4.41 7.38
N TRP A 59 -4.72 -4.66 8.48
CA TRP A 59 -5.09 -5.64 9.49
C TRP A 59 -6.40 -5.30 10.19
N GLY A 60 -6.63 -4.01 10.48
CA GLY A 60 -7.86 -3.54 11.13
C GLY A 60 -9.13 -3.78 10.33
N ILE A 61 -9.02 -3.88 9.00
CA ILE A 61 -10.14 -4.18 8.09
C ILE A 61 -10.13 -5.62 7.57
N ALA A 62 -9.10 -6.41 7.90
CA ALA A 62 -9.00 -7.79 7.45
C ALA A 62 -10.16 -8.62 8.00
N SER A 63 -10.70 -9.50 7.17
CA SER A 63 -11.85 -10.35 7.50
C SER A 63 -11.88 -11.59 6.61
N ASP A 64 -12.82 -12.49 6.83
CA ASP A 64 -12.99 -13.66 5.95
C ASP A 64 -13.26 -13.26 4.48
N LYS A 65 -13.85 -12.08 4.25
CA LYS A 65 -14.11 -11.52 2.91
C LYS A 65 -12.91 -10.74 2.34
N LEU A 66 -11.98 -10.32 3.21
CA LEU A 66 -10.73 -9.67 2.85
C LEU A 66 -9.58 -10.34 3.60
N PRO A 67 -9.18 -11.57 3.20
CA PRO A 67 -8.07 -12.25 3.85
C PRO A 67 -6.80 -11.42 3.70
N PHE A 68 -6.11 -11.14 4.81
CA PHE A 68 -4.94 -10.27 4.81
C PHE A 68 -3.89 -10.69 3.77
N GLU A 69 -3.62 -12.00 3.65
CA GLU A 69 -2.65 -12.56 2.69
C GLU A 69 -2.98 -12.25 1.21
N ASN A 70 -4.24 -11.96 0.90
CA ASN A 70 -4.73 -11.64 -0.44
C ASN A 70 -5.11 -10.16 -0.61
N ALA A 71 -4.90 -9.34 0.42
CA ALA A 71 -5.45 -8.00 0.49
C ALA A 71 -4.92 -7.07 -0.62
N ASP A 72 -3.63 -7.11 -0.94
CA ASP A 72 -3.05 -6.33 -2.05
C ASP A 72 -3.74 -6.61 -3.41
N ARG A 73 -4.03 -7.88 -3.72
CA ARG A 73 -4.71 -8.30 -4.95
C ARG A 73 -6.16 -7.85 -4.97
N ILE A 74 -6.84 -7.96 -3.83
CA ILE A 74 -8.23 -7.54 -3.69
C ILE A 74 -8.34 -6.02 -3.81
N LEU A 75 -7.46 -5.27 -3.16
CA LEU A 75 -7.40 -3.81 -3.26
C LEU A 75 -7.08 -3.35 -4.69
N TYR A 76 -6.17 -4.04 -5.39
CA TYR A 76 -5.87 -3.77 -6.79
C TYR A 76 -7.10 -4.00 -7.68
N GLN A 77 -7.84 -5.09 -7.47
CA GLN A 77 -9.05 -5.37 -8.23
C GLN A 77 -10.17 -4.36 -7.93
N LEU A 78 -10.29 -3.92 -6.67
CA LEU A 78 -11.23 -2.88 -6.24
C LEU A 78 -10.91 -1.53 -6.90
N ASP A 79 -9.64 -1.14 -6.97
CA ASP A 79 -9.18 0.07 -7.65
C ASP A 79 -9.61 0.08 -9.14
N ILE A 80 -9.46 -1.07 -9.82
CA ILE A 80 -9.93 -1.26 -11.21
C ILE A 80 -11.45 -1.10 -11.29
N THR A 81 -12.21 -1.75 -10.41
CA THR A 81 -13.68 -1.68 -10.41
C THR A 81 -14.21 -0.27 -10.12
N LEU A 82 -13.51 0.50 -9.28
CA LEU A 82 -13.85 1.90 -8.99
C LEU A 82 -13.49 2.87 -10.12
N GLY A 83 -12.79 2.41 -11.17
CA GLY A 83 -12.41 3.25 -12.30
C GLY A 83 -11.30 4.26 -11.98
N ASN A 84 -10.57 4.06 -10.88
CA ASN A 84 -9.45 4.89 -10.42
C ASN A 84 -8.20 4.68 -11.31
N ASN A 85 -8.32 4.98 -12.60
CA ASN A 85 -7.23 4.85 -13.55
C ASN A 85 -6.14 5.90 -13.27
N ILE A 86 -4.97 5.50 -12.80
CA ILE A 86 -3.77 6.35 -12.88
C ILE A 86 -3.35 6.40 -14.35
N GLY A 87 -3.42 7.60 -14.98
CA GLY A 87 -2.76 7.87 -16.26
C GLY A 87 -3.62 8.31 -17.44
N LYS A 88 -4.92 8.62 -17.28
CA LYS A 88 -5.60 9.45 -18.29
C LYS A 88 -5.40 10.92 -17.97
N THR A 89 -4.29 11.46 -18.46
CA THR A 89 -4.20 12.88 -18.77
C THR A 89 -5.25 13.13 -19.86
N THR A 90 -6.33 13.83 -19.53
CA THR A 90 -7.20 14.45 -20.54
C THR A 90 -6.44 15.58 -21.22
#